data_AF-A0AAU5MKB0-F1
#
_entry.id   AF-A0AAU5MKB0-F1
#
_cell.length_a   1.000
_cell.length_b   1.000
_cell.length_c   1.000
_cell.angle_alpha   90.00
_cell.angle_beta   90.00
_cell.angle_gamma   90.00
#
_symmetry.space_group_name_H-M   'P 1'
#
loop_
_entity.id
_entity.type
_entity.pdbx_description
1 polymer ?
#
loop_
_entity_poly.entity_id
_entity_poly.type
_entity_poly.pdbx_seq_one_letter_code
_entity_poly.pdbx_strand_id
1 'polypeptide(L)'
;MEYAEFEAEYQQILHLLRGDRSGLPAAIERLKQLATGIEDEDDREEAGWDIVALEDSIDKGKREPEEPPTEVILQARRAYAEAVRDDGTTDERLARAEEGVQALERLEVATPEEEQAVGALEHTLVMLIGALRLMR
;
A
#
# COMPACT_ATOMS: atom_id res chain seq x y z
N MET A 1 28.09 -7.48 -13.26
CA MET A 1 27.22 -6.28 -13.37
C MET A 1 26.85 -5.85 -11.96
N GLU A 2 26.74 -4.55 -11.71
CA GLU A 2 26.40 -4.00 -10.39
C GLU A 2 24.89 -3.96 -10.18
N TYR A 3 24.42 -4.26 -8.97
CA TYR A 3 23.00 -4.19 -8.58
C TYR A 3 22.37 -2.81 -8.83
N ALA A 4 23.17 -1.74 -8.83
CA ALA A 4 22.71 -0.37 -9.11
C ALA A 4 22.06 -0.20 -10.50
N GLU A 5 22.49 -0.96 -11.51
CA GLU A 5 21.85 -0.93 -12.85
C GLU A 5 20.49 -1.61 -12.84
N PHE A 6 20.34 -2.69 -12.07
CA PHE A 6 19.07 -3.36 -11.83
C PHE A 6 18.08 -2.44 -11.09
N GLU A 7 18.51 -1.82 -10.00
CA GLU A 7 17.70 -0.89 -9.20
C GLU A 7 17.19 0.29 -10.04
N ALA A 8 18.04 0.85 -10.91
CA ALA A 8 17.64 1.96 -11.77
C ALA A 8 16.51 1.59 -12.76
N GLU A 9 16.61 0.42 -13.40
CA GLU A 9 15.54 -0.07 -14.30
C GLU A 9 14.29 -0.45 -13.50
N TYR A 10 14.44 -1.00 -12.29
CA TYR A 10 13.33 -1.32 -11.39
C TYR A 10 12.50 -0.05 -11.04
N GLN A 11 13.17 1.03 -10.64
CA GLN A 11 12.53 2.31 -10.34
C GLN A 11 11.83 2.92 -11.57
N GLN A 12 12.43 2.78 -12.75
CA GLN A 12 11.79 3.22 -14.00
C GLN A 12 10.49 2.46 -14.26
N ILE A 13 10.46 1.15 -14.01
CA ILE A 13 9.25 0.34 -14.18
C ILE A 13 8.16 0.74 -13.19
N LEU A 14 8.51 1.03 -11.93
CA LEU A 14 7.55 1.56 -10.95
C LEU A 14 6.93 2.90 -11.41
N HIS A 15 7.70 3.74 -12.10
CA HIS A 15 7.17 4.96 -12.70
C HIS A 15 6.20 4.68 -13.85
N LEU A 16 6.53 3.76 -14.76
CA LEU A 16 5.66 3.34 -15.87
C LEU A 16 4.34 2.73 -15.36
N LEU A 17 4.38 1.97 -14.26
CA LEU A 17 3.20 1.39 -13.62
C LEU A 17 2.19 2.44 -13.16
N ARG A 18 2.65 3.63 -12.77
CA ARG A 18 1.84 4.77 -12.31
C ARG A 18 1.40 5.71 -13.45
N GLY A 19 1.97 5.56 -14.64
CA GLY A 19 1.79 6.49 -15.76
C GLY A 19 1.51 5.78 -17.08
N ASP A 20 2.26 6.13 -18.12
CA ASP A 20 2.16 5.47 -19.42
C ASP A 20 2.80 4.07 -19.37
N ARG A 21 1.96 3.05 -19.56
CA ARG A 21 2.35 1.64 -19.52
C ARG A 21 2.81 1.10 -20.88
N SER A 22 2.82 1.91 -21.94
CA SER A 22 3.18 1.48 -23.30
C SER A 22 4.58 0.84 -23.39
N GLY A 23 5.53 1.34 -22.59
CA GLY A 23 6.91 0.83 -22.53
C GLY A 23 7.16 -0.32 -21.56
N LEU A 24 6.14 -0.72 -20.78
CA LEU A 24 6.28 -1.66 -19.67
C LEU A 24 6.79 -3.06 -20.08
N PRO A 25 6.31 -3.69 -21.17
CA PRO A 25 6.79 -5.02 -21.56
C PRO A 25 8.29 -5.03 -21.90
N ALA A 26 8.76 -4.01 -22.61
CA ALA A 26 10.17 -3.91 -22.98
C ALA A 26 11.07 -3.63 -21.77
N ALA A 27 10.58 -2.90 -20.77
CA ALA A 27 11.32 -2.62 -19.54
C ALA A 27 11.46 -3.86 -18.66
N ILE A 28 10.41 -4.67 -18.52
CA ILE A 28 10.45 -5.94 -17.76
C ILE A 28 11.45 -6.92 -18.37
N GLU A 29 11.48 -7.04 -19.71
CA GLU A 29 12.46 -7.91 -20.38
C GLU A 29 13.90 -7.44 -20.14
N ARG A 30 14.16 -6.13 -20.12
CA ARG A 30 15.47 -5.59 -19.74
C ARG A 30 15.80 -5.87 -18.28
N LEU A 31 14.86 -5.68 -17.36
CA LEU A 31 15.06 -5.94 -15.94
C LEU A 31 15.43 -7.41 -15.68
N LYS A 32 14.77 -8.36 -16.36
CA LYS A 32 15.11 -9.79 -16.29
C LYS A 32 16.52 -10.09 -16.80
N GLN A 33 16.93 -9.44 -17.88
CA GLN A 33 18.28 -9.58 -18.42
C GLN A 33 19.33 -9.03 -17.46
N LEU A 34 19.06 -7.87 -16.84
CA LEU A 34 19.95 -7.27 -15.83
C LEU A 34 20.10 -8.19 -14.63
N ALA A 35 19.00 -8.74 -14.09
CA ALA A 35 19.02 -9.69 -12.98
C ALA A 35 19.91 -10.91 -13.25
N THR A 36 19.88 -11.46 -14.48
CA THR A 36 20.74 -12.60 -14.83
C THR A 36 22.22 -12.26 -14.94
N GLY A 37 22.55 -10.97 -15.11
CA GLY A 37 23.92 -10.46 -15.22
C GLY A 37 24.57 -10.08 -13.89
N ILE A 38 23.80 -10.09 -12.78
CA ILE A 38 24.29 -9.78 -11.43
C ILE A 38 25.27 -10.88 -10.99
N GLU A 39 26.48 -10.45 -10.62
CA GLU A 39 27.60 -11.34 -10.31
C GLU A 39 27.48 -11.92 -8.91
N ASP A 40 27.04 -11.11 -7.95
CA ASP A 40 26.77 -11.54 -6.59
C ASP A 40 25.50 -12.41 -6.52
N GLU A 41 25.58 -13.49 -5.74
CA GLU A 41 24.50 -14.48 -5.66
C GLU A 41 23.33 -14.01 -4.81
N ASP A 42 23.61 -13.29 -3.71
CA ASP A 42 22.58 -12.77 -2.80
C ASP A 42 21.81 -11.63 -3.52
N ASP A 43 22.53 -10.72 -4.18
CA ASP A 43 21.93 -9.63 -4.97
C ASP A 43 21.08 -10.17 -6.14
N ARG A 44 21.51 -11.28 -6.76
CA ARG A 44 20.77 -11.94 -7.84
C ARG A 44 19.50 -12.62 -7.34
N GLU A 45 19.54 -13.21 -6.14
CA GLU A 45 18.35 -13.76 -5.50
C GLU A 45 17.35 -12.67 -5.15
N GLU A 46 17.80 -11.57 -4.54
CA GLU A 46 16.98 -10.39 -4.22
C GLU A 46 16.31 -9.82 -5.48
N ALA A 47 17.08 -9.62 -6.55
CA ALA A 47 16.56 -9.19 -7.84
C ALA A 47 15.48 -10.13 -8.42
N GLY A 48 15.61 -11.44 -8.16
CA GLY A 48 14.60 -12.44 -8.53
C GLY A 48 13.28 -12.25 -7.77
N TRP A 49 13.35 -12.00 -6.47
CA TRP A 49 12.17 -11.73 -5.64
C TRP A 49 11.46 -10.43 -6.06
N ASP A 50 12.23 -9.39 -6.37
CA ASP A 50 11.70 -8.10 -6.82
C ASP A 50 10.95 -8.22 -8.16
N ILE A 51 11.48 -9.01 -9.11
CA ILE A 51 10.81 -9.29 -10.37
C ILE A 51 9.49 -10.01 -10.12
N VAL A 52 9.46 -11.01 -9.24
CA VAL A 52 8.22 -11.76 -8.92
C VAL A 52 7.16 -10.84 -8.30
N ALA A 53 7.55 -10.01 -7.33
CA ALA A 53 6.64 -9.04 -6.69
C ALA A 53 6.08 -8.01 -7.70
N LEU A 54 6.91 -7.60 -8.64
CA LEU A 54 6.54 -6.70 -9.72
C LEU A 54 5.55 -7.33 -10.69
N GLU A 55 5.80 -8.57 -11.14
CA GLU A 55 4.90 -9.30 -12.04
C GLU A 55 3.55 -9.56 -11.38
N ASP A 56 3.52 -9.91 -10.08
CA ASP A 56 2.27 -10.04 -9.32
C ASP A 56 1.52 -8.71 -9.23
N SER A 57 2.21 -7.59 -9.01
CA SER A 57 1.60 -6.25 -8.99
C SER A 57 1.02 -5.86 -10.35
N ILE A 58 1.70 -6.22 -11.45
CA ILE A 58 1.21 -5.99 -12.81
C ILE A 58 -0.02 -6.85 -13.10
N ASP A 59 0.02 -8.13 -12.72
CA ASP A 59 -1.10 -9.03 -12.94
C ASP A 59 -2.31 -8.68 -12.08
N LYS A 60 -2.10 -8.22 -10.84
CA LYS A 60 -3.14 -7.56 -10.02
C LYS A 60 -3.68 -6.32 -10.73
N GLY A 61 -2.82 -5.47 -11.28
CA GLY A 61 -3.22 -4.28 -12.04
C GLY A 61 -3.85 -4.54 -13.41
N LYS A 62 -3.81 -5.79 -13.93
CA LYS A 62 -4.53 -6.27 -15.12
C LYS A 62 -5.91 -6.87 -14.76
N ARG A 63 -6.10 -7.31 -13.51
CA ARG A 63 -7.36 -7.86 -13.01
C ARG A 63 -8.32 -6.71 -12.74
N GLU A 64 -8.97 -6.28 -13.82
CA GLU A 64 -10.00 -5.24 -13.88
C GLU A 64 -9.50 -3.85 -13.44
N PRO A 65 -10.00 -2.74 -14.01
CA PRO A 65 -9.91 -1.49 -13.29
C PRO A 65 -10.60 -1.72 -11.94
N GLU A 66 -9.88 -1.62 -10.82
CA GLU A 66 -10.54 -1.51 -9.51
C GLU A 66 -11.62 -0.44 -9.70
N GLU A 67 -12.89 -0.83 -9.53
CA GLU A 67 -13.96 0.16 -9.52
C GLU A 67 -13.52 1.27 -8.56
N PRO A 68 -13.63 2.54 -8.98
CA PRO A 68 -13.19 3.64 -8.14
C PRO A 68 -13.83 3.46 -6.76
N PRO A 69 -13.06 3.65 -5.66
CA PRO A 69 -13.58 3.41 -4.33
C PRO A 69 -14.91 4.13 -4.14
N THR A 70 -15.89 3.44 -3.56
CA THR A 70 -17.18 4.05 -3.28
C THR A 70 -17.01 5.26 -2.35
N GLU A 71 -17.99 6.16 -2.33
CA GLU A 71 -17.95 7.33 -1.46
C GLU A 71 -17.81 6.94 0.02
N VAL A 72 -18.41 5.83 0.45
CA VAL A 72 -18.29 5.28 1.81
C VAL A 72 -16.83 4.93 2.12
N ILE A 73 -16.13 4.25 1.20
CA ILE A 73 -14.71 3.92 1.37
C ILE A 73 -13.85 5.18 1.41
N LEU A 74 -14.15 6.19 0.59
CA LEU A 74 -13.43 7.47 0.61
C LEU A 74 -13.62 8.20 1.94
N GLN A 75 -14.84 8.22 2.48
CA GLN A 75 -15.14 8.79 3.79
C GLN A 75 -14.42 8.05 4.92
N ALA A 76 -14.43 6.71 4.88
CA ALA A 76 -13.73 5.88 5.84
C ALA A 76 -12.22 6.15 5.84
N ARG A 77 -11.61 6.22 4.65
CA ARG A 77 -10.18 6.53 4.49
C ARG A 77 -9.82 7.92 5.02
N ARG A 78 -10.69 8.92 4.82
CA ARG A 78 -10.48 10.28 5.35
C ARG A 78 -10.55 10.31 6.88
N ALA A 79 -11.57 9.69 7.46
CA ALA A 79 -11.73 9.60 8.92
C ALA A 79 -10.54 8.88 9.56
N TYR A 80 -10.11 7.76 8.97
CA TYR A 80 -8.94 7.02 9.41
C TYR A 80 -7.66 7.87 9.31
N ALA A 81 -7.41 8.53 8.18
CA ALA A 81 -6.21 9.34 7.97
C ALA A 81 -6.08 10.47 8.99
N GLU A 82 -7.19 11.10 9.36
CA GLU A 82 -7.21 12.10 10.43
C GLU A 82 -6.92 11.45 11.78
N ALA A 83 -7.58 10.33 12.10
CA ALA A 83 -7.44 9.62 13.37
C ALA A 83 -6.02 9.15 13.69
N VAL A 84 -5.22 8.79 12.67
CA VAL A 84 -3.86 8.24 12.86
C VAL A 84 -2.73 9.26 12.77
N ARG A 85 -3.03 10.56 12.69
CA ARG A 85 -1.98 11.59 12.67
C ARG A 85 -1.09 11.46 13.92
N ASP A 86 0.23 11.55 13.71
CA ASP A 86 1.24 11.38 14.77
C ASP A 86 1.55 12.68 15.54
N ASP A 87 0.80 13.75 15.29
CA ASP A 87 0.97 15.03 15.97
C ASP A 87 0.12 15.16 17.24
N GLY A 88 0.59 16.00 18.15
CA GLY A 88 -0.04 16.25 19.45
C GLY A 88 0.50 15.37 20.58
N THR A 89 -0.08 15.55 21.75
CA THR A 89 0.18 14.75 22.95
C THR A 89 -0.46 13.36 22.84
N THR A 90 -0.04 12.41 23.68
CA THR A 90 -0.66 11.08 23.76
C THR A 90 -2.18 11.16 24.01
N ASP A 91 -2.63 12.08 24.88
CA ASP A 91 -4.04 12.26 25.18
C ASP A 91 -4.83 12.83 23.98
N GLU A 92 -4.25 13.78 23.24
CA GLU A 92 -4.88 14.32 22.02
C GLU A 92 -4.99 13.27 20.92
N ARG A 93 -3.94 12.46 20.75
CA ARG A 93 -3.93 11.35 19.79
C ARG A 93 -4.94 10.27 20.16
N LEU A 94 -5.07 9.96 21.45
CA LEU A 94 -6.05 9.00 21.95
C LEU A 94 -7.48 9.50 21.67
N ALA A 95 -7.77 10.77 21.98
CA ALA A 95 -9.06 11.37 21.69
C ALA A 95 -9.39 11.33 20.18
N ARG A 96 -8.42 11.67 19.32
CA ARG A 96 -8.59 11.65 17.87
C ARG A 96 -8.84 10.23 17.33
N ALA A 97 -8.14 9.23 17.88
CA ALA A 97 -8.36 7.84 17.50
C ALA A 97 -9.76 7.34 17.93
N GLU A 98 -10.23 7.70 19.13
CA GLU A 98 -11.58 7.38 19.62
C GLU A 98 -12.67 8.05 18.77
N GLU A 99 -12.48 9.32 18.39
CA GLU A 99 -13.37 10.02 17.44
C GLU A 99 -13.38 9.35 16.06
N GLY A 100 -12.22 8.87 15.60
CA GLY A 100 -12.08 8.11 14.36
C GLY A 100 -12.90 6.83 14.34
N VAL A 101 -12.84 6.03 15.41
CA VAL A 101 -13.67 4.81 15.56
C VAL A 101 -15.15 5.17 15.46
N GLN A 102 -15.62 6.16 16.22
CA GLN A 102 -17.01 6.58 16.19
C GLN A 102 -17.44 7.11 14.82
N ALA A 103 -16.53 7.74 14.06
CA ALA A 103 -16.81 8.20 12.72
C ALA A 103 -17.00 7.02 11.75
N LEU A 104 -16.17 5.97 11.87
CA LEU A 104 -16.30 4.75 11.07
C LEU A 104 -17.58 3.96 11.40
N GLU A 105 -17.93 3.84 12.69
CA GLU A 105 -19.16 3.16 13.14
C GLU A 105 -20.45 3.82 12.63
N ARG A 106 -20.41 5.12 12.28
CA ARG A 106 -21.56 5.87 11.76
C ARG A 106 -21.73 5.77 10.25
N LEU A 107 -20.77 5.18 9.53
CA LEU A 107 -20.86 5.05 8.08
C LEU A 107 -21.95 4.03 7.71
N GLU A 108 -22.84 4.43 6.81
CA GLU A 108 -23.84 3.53 6.24
C GLU A 108 -23.19 2.67 5.14
N VAL A 109 -22.69 1.49 5.51
CA VAL A 109 -22.16 0.51 4.56
C VAL A 109 -23.30 -0.23 3.86
N ALA A 110 -23.21 -0.40 2.54
CA ALA A 110 -24.25 -1.01 1.71
C ALA A 110 -23.84 -2.38 1.17
N THR A 111 -22.53 -2.70 1.15
CA THR A 111 -22.02 -3.99 0.66
C THR A 111 -21.11 -4.70 1.66
N PRO A 112 -20.97 -6.04 1.58
CA PRO A 112 -20.02 -6.79 2.41
C PRO A 112 -18.56 -6.34 2.23
N GLU A 113 -18.17 -5.89 1.04
CA GLU A 113 -16.83 -5.38 0.75
C GLU A 113 -16.59 -4.06 1.48
N GLU A 114 -17.59 -3.18 1.53
CA GLU A 114 -17.53 -1.94 2.32
C GLU A 114 -17.45 -2.23 3.81
N GLU A 115 -18.28 -3.15 4.30
CA GLU A 115 -18.26 -3.59 5.70
C GLU A 115 -16.88 -4.14 6.09
N GLN A 116 -16.29 -4.99 5.23
CA GLN A 116 -14.95 -5.54 5.47
C GLN A 116 -13.87 -4.45 5.48
N ALA A 117 -13.91 -3.53 4.51
CA ALA A 117 -12.92 -2.47 4.39
C ALA A 117 -13.02 -1.46 5.55
N VAL A 118 -14.22 -1.03 5.92
CA VAL A 118 -14.46 -0.14 7.07
C VAL A 118 -14.06 -0.82 8.37
N GLY A 119 -14.45 -2.09 8.57
CA GLY A 119 -14.10 -2.86 9.76
C GLY A 119 -12.59 -3.08 9.93
N ALA A 120 -11.84 -3.23 8.84
CA ALA A 120 -10.37 -3.33 8.90
C ALA A 120 -9.72 -2.02 9.42
N LEU A 121 -10.23 -0.87 8.99
CA LEU A 121 -9.76 0.45 9.46
C LEU A 121 -10.14 0.67 10.94
N GLU A 122 -11.36 0.33 11.32
CA GLU A 122 -11.84 0.40 12.71
C GLU A 122 -10.98 -0.47 13.64
N HIS A 123 -10.73 -1.73 13.25
CA HIS A 123 -9.88 -2.64 14.01
C HIS A 123 -8.48 -2.06 14.25
N THR A 124 -7.91 -1.42 13.22
CA THR A 124 -6.59 -0.77 13.33
C THR A 124 -6.61 0.40 14.32
N LEU A 125 -7.66 1.23 14.32
CA LEU A 125 -7.81 2.31 15.30
C LEU A 125 -7.98 1.78 16.73
N VAL A 126 -8.73 0.69 16.92
CA VAL A 126 -8.88 0.06 18.25
C VAL A 126 -7.53 -0.44 18.78
N MET A 127 -6.68 -1.02 17.93
CA MET A 127 -5.31 -1.39 18.31
C MET A 127 -4.46 -0.17 18.69
N LEU A 128 -4.54 0.92 17.91
CA LEU A 128 -3.84 2.18 18.21
C LEU A 128 -4.28 2.75 19.57
N ILE A 129 -5.58 2.80 19.84
CA ILE A 129 -6.14 3.21 21.13
C ILE A 129 -5.56 2.37 22.27
N GLY A 130 -5.52 1.05 22.10
CA GLY A 130 -4.90 0.13 23.06
C GLY A 130 -3.43 0.47 23.33
N ALA A 131 -2.65 0.71 22.27
CA ALA A 131 -1.23 1.07 22.40
C ALA A 131 -1.03 2.42 23.10
N LEU A 132 -1.81 3.45 22.74
CA LEU A 132 -1.74 4.79 23.37
C LEU A 132 -2.08 4.74 24.86
N ARG A 133 -3.05 3.92 25.26
CA ARG A 133 -3.41 3.73 26.68
C ARG A 133 -2.29 3.08 27.50
N LEU A 134 -1.43 2.27 26.89
CA LEU A 134 -0.26 1.67 27.55
C LEU A 134 0.91 2.65 27.73
N MET A 135 0.93 3.73 26.96
CA MET A 135 1.99 4.75 26.99
C MET A 135 1.69 5.91 27.96
N ARG A 136 0.51 5.92 28.58
CA ARG A 136 0.08 6.92 29.57
C ARG A 136 0.50 6.52 30.99
#